data_AF-A0A249SMJ2-F1
#
_entry.id   AF-A0A249SMJ2-F1
#
_cell.length_a   1.000
_cell.length_b   1.000
_cell.length_c   1.000
_cell.angle_alpha   90.00
_cell.angle_beta   90.00
_cell.angle_gamma   90.00
#
_symmetry.space_group_name_H-M   'P 1'
#
loop_
_entity.id
_entity.type
_entity.pdbx_description
1 polymer ?
#
loop_
_entity_poly.entity_id
_entity_poly.type
_entity_poly.pdbx_seq_one_letter_code
_entity_poly.pdbx_strand_id
1 'polypeptide(L)'
;MKKNITTETKILIIIEIISALCGLIGVILGILSLLSLNPNVWGGKADEHASFIFTTLTVGFDTLSTLTAILAFKFGGRILKIKSERGIKISVAERFANRLDLYSFFFGLCGLILSILSLLFLFDFMNTNPGSEIATIFSIIFDSMSAMIVVWVVKIMLKINVEEHKNKK
;
A
#
# COMPACT_ATOMS: atom_id res chain seq x y z
N MET A 1 7.11 6.06 -31.31
CA MET A 1 7.73 6.79 -30.17
C MET A 1 8.63 5.85 -29.38
N LYS A 2 9.96 6.00 -29.42
CA LYS A 2 10.87 5.22 -28.56
C LYS A 2 10.70 5.71 -27.12
N LYS A 3 9.91 5.00 -26.32
CA LYS A 3 9.82 5.29 -24.87
C LYS A 3 11.17 5.09 -24.20
N ASN A 4 11.59 6.08 -23.42
CA ASN A 4 12.82 6.05 -22.63
C ASN A 4 12.56 5.24 -21.36
N ILE A 5 13.15 4.03 -21.29
CA ILE A 5 12.98 3.08 -20.18
C ILE A 5 13.39 3.74 -18.85
N THR A 6 14.41 4.59 -18.86
CA THR A 6 14.86 5.34 -17.67
C THR A 6 13.75 6.24 -17.10
N THR A 7 12.96 6.87 -17.98
CA THR A 7 11.83 7.72 -17.58
C THR A 7 10.70 6.88 -17.02
N GLU A 8 10.41 5.72 -17.63
CA GLU A 8 9.39 4.80 -17.12
C GLU A 8 9.80 4.24 -15.74
N THR A 9 11.06 3.83 -15.53
CA THR A 9 11.53 3.38 -14.21
C THR A 9 11.38 4.46 -13.13
N LYS A 10 11.64 5.74 -13.46
CA LYS A 10 11.43 6.84 -12.51
C LYS A 10 9.95 7.03 -12.17
N ILE A 11 9.07 6.93 -13.16
CA ILE A 11 7.62 7.00 -12.93
C ILE A 11 7.16 5.84 -12.04
N LEU A 12 7.66 4.62 -12.27
CA LEU A 12 7.37 3.46 -11.44
C LEU A 12 7.73 3.72 -9.96
N ILE A 13 8.95 4.19 -9.71
CA ILE A 13 9.42 4.52 -8.35
C ILE A 13 8.50 5.57 -7.69
N ILE A 14 8.05 6.60 -8.43
CA ILE A 14 7.13 7.61 -7.90
C ILE A 14 5.78 6.97 -7.52
N ILE A 15 5.24 6.08 -8.36
CA ILE A 15 3.99 5.37 -8.06
C ILE A 15 4.13 4.51 -6.80
N GLU A 16 5.24 3.78 -6.66
CA GLU A 16 5.52 3.00 -5.46
C GLU A 16 5.63 3.87 -4.20
N ILE A 17 6.30 5.03 -4.28
CA ILE A 17 6.38 5.98 -3.16
C ILE A 17 4.99 6.48 -2.76
N ILE A 18 4.15 6.85 -3.73
CA ILE A 18 2.77 7.27 -3.46
C ILE A 18 1.99 6.14 -2.78
N SER A 19 2.11 4.91 -3.28
CA SER A 19 1.46 3.73 -2.70
C SER A 19 1.86 3.51 -1.24
N ALA A 20 3.17 3.60 -0.94
CA ALA A 20 3.70 3.46 0.42
C ALA A 20 3.21 4.59 1.36
N LEU A 21 3.18 5.84 0.88
CA LEU A 21 2.67 6.97 1.66
C LEU A 21 1.19 6.81 1.97
N CYS A 22 0.37 6.45 0.98
CA CYS A 22 -1.05 6.19 1.18
C CYS A 22 -1.27 5.05 2.19
N GLY A 23 -0.55 3.93 2.05
CA GLY A 23 -0.66 2.80 2.98
C GLY A 23 -0.25 3.17 4.41
N LEU A 24 0.82 3.96 4.58
CA LEU A 24 1.25 4.42 5.90
C LEU A 24 0.21 5.35 6.55
N ILE A 25 -0.40 6.26 5.76
CA ILE A 25 -1.47 7.12 6.26
C ILE A 25 -2.69 6.28 6.66
N GLY A 26 -3.08 5.29 5.85
CA GLY A 26 -4.16 4.34 6.17
C GLY A 26 -3.93 3.62 7.51
N VAL A 27 -2.71 3.11 7.73
CA VAL A 27 -2.29 2.48 9.00
C VAL A 27 -2.42 3.45 10.18
N ILE A 28 -1.91 4.68 10.06
CA ILE A 28 -2.00 5.68 11.13
C ILE A 28 -3.46 5.99 11.47
N LEU A 29 -4.30 6.17 10.45
CA LEU A 29 -5.73 6.42 10.63
C LEU A 29 -6.43 5.21 11.28
N GLY A 30 -6.07 3.98 10.90
CA GLY A 30 -6.62 2.78 11.51
C GLY A 30 -6.28 2.69 13.00
N ILE A 31 -5.03 3.03 13.37
CA ILE A 31 -4.62 3.12 14.78
C ILE A 31 -5.43 4.20 15.51
N LEU A 32 -5.59 5.38 14.91
CA LEU A 32 -6.41 6.45 15.49
C LEU A 32 -7.86 6.03 15.69
N SER A 33 -8.41 5.24 14.76
CA SER A 33 -9.74 4.64 14.90
C SER A 33 -9.83 3.74 16.13
N LEU A 34 -8.87 2.83 16.32
CA LEU A 34 -8.82 1.97 17.52
C LEU A 34 -8.68 2.78 18.80
N LEU A 35 -7.83 3.82 18.79
CA LEU A 35 -7.64 4.68 19.94
C LEU A 35 -8.90 5.47 20.29
N SER A 36 -9.71 5.86 19.31
CA SER A 36 -10.98 6.57 19.54
C SER A 36 -12.06 5.69 20.18
N LEU A 37 -12.04 4.38 19.94
CA LEU A 37 -12.92 3.41 20.61
C LEU A 37 -12.45 3.10 22.04
N ASN A 38 -11.19 3.38 22.39
CA ASN A 38 -10.67 3.11 23.71
C ASN A 38 -10.95 4.28 24.69
N PRO A 39 -11.81 4.09 25.71
CA PRO A 39 -12.20 5.15 26.64
C PRO A 39 -11.01 5.68 27.47
N ASN A 40 -9.95 4.87 27.64
CA ASN A 40 -8.80 5.25 28.47
C ASN A 40 -7.83 6.21 27.76
N VAL A 41 -7.91 6.36 26.44
CA VAL A 41 -6.94 7.15 25.66
C VAL A 41 -7.29 8.63 25.65
N TRP A 42 -8.58 8.96 25.57
CA TRP A 42 -9.07 10.33 25.40
C TRP A 42 -9.77 10.90 26.64
N GLY A 43 -9.66 10.21 27.78
CA GLY A 43 -10.16 10.69 29.07
C GLY A 43 -11.69 10.73 29.18
N GLY A 44 -12.40 9.83 28.47
CA GLY A 44 -13.86 9.87 28.33
C GLY A 44 -14.48 8.55 27.87
N LYS A 45 -15.71 8.61 27.34
CA LYS A 45 -16.36 7.46 26.70
C LYS A 45 -15.77 7.23 25.30
N ALA A 46 -15.95 6.03 24.75
CA ALA A 46 -15.61 5.74 23.36
C ALA A 46 -16.27 6.77 22.41
N ASP A 47 -15.48 7.30 21.48
CA ASP A 47 -15.94 8.24 20.46
C ASP A 47 -16.15 7.48 19.14
N GLU A 48 -17.33 6.90 19.01
CA GLU A 48 -17.75 6.12 17.83
C GLU A 48 -17.79 6.99 16.56
N HIS A 49 -18.07 8.28 16.69
CA HIS A 49 -18.12 9.21 15.56
C HIS A 49 -16.71 9.51 15.03
N ALA A 50 -15.74 9.75 15.91
CA ALA A 50 -14.34 9.87 15.52
C ALA A 50 -13.82 8.57 14.88
N SER A 51 -14.17 7.41 15.45
CA SER A 51 -13.82 6.09 14.88
C SER A 51 -14.36 5.92 13.47
N PHE A 52 -15.63 6.28 13.25
CA PHE A 52 -16.26 6.22 11.94
C PHE A 52 -15.53 7.11 10.91
N ILE A 53 -15.17 8.33 11.28
CA ILE A 53 -14.41 9.24 10.40
C ILE A 53 -13.03 8.64 10.07
N PHE A 54 -12.29 8.18 11.08
CA PHE A 54 -10.96 7.61 10.87
C PHE A 54 -11.02 6.35 10.02
N THR A 55 -11.94 5.43 10.29
CA THR A 55 -12.15 4.22 9.47
C THR A 55 -12.51 4.57 8.03
N THR A 56 -13.39 5.56 7.82
CA THR A 56 -13.75 6.00 6.46
C THR A 56 -12.54 6.52 5.69
N LEU A 57 -11.69 7.32 6.35
CA LEU A 57 -10.46 7.82 5.75
C LEU A 57 -9.46 6.69 5.50
N THR A 58 -9.32 5.74 6.43
CA THR A 58 -8.50 4.53 6.25
C THR A 58 -8.90 3.79 4.99
N VAL A 59 -10.19 3.45 4.82
CA VAL A 59 -10.70 2.79 3.60
C VAL A 59 -10.33 3.57 2.33
N GLY A 60 -10.44 4.90 2.35
CA GLY A 60 -10.06 5.75 1.24
C GLY A 60 -8.57 5.65 0.87
N PHE A 61 -7.69 5.74 1.87
CA PHE A 61 -6.24 5.65 1.68
C PHE A 61 -5.78 4.23 1.31
N ASP A 62 -6.37 3.19 1.89
CA ASP A 62 -6.09 1.78 1.56
C ASP A 62 -6.50 1.47 0.11
N THR A 63 -7.63 2.02 -0.33
CA THR A 63 -8.08 1.92 -1.73
C THR A 63 -7.08 2.55 -2.68
N LEU A 64 -6.60 3.76 -2.37
CA LEU A 64 -5.58 4.43 -3.18
C LEU A 64 -4.25 3.67 -3.16
N SER A 65 -3.82 3.17 -2.00
CA SER A 65 -2.59 2.38 -1.86
C SER A 65 -2.66 1.09 -2.69
N THR A 66 -3.77 0.35 -2.58
CA THR A 66 -4.00 -0.89 -3.32
C THR A 66 -4.09 -0.65 -4.83
N LEU A 67 -4.77 0.42 -5.26
CA LEU A 67 -4.88 0.80 -6.67
C LEU A 67 -3.51 1.17 -7.25
N THR A 68 -2.71 1.91 -6.50
CA THR A 68 -1.36 2.29 -6.94
C THR A 68 -0.40 1.10 -6.95
N ALA A 69 -0.51 0.15 -6.02
CA ALA A 69 0.27 -1.09 -6.02
C ALA A 69 0.00 -1.96 -7.26
N ILE A 70 -1.28 -2.14 -7.65
CA ILE A 70 -1.59 -2.91 -8.87
C ILE A 70 -1.15 -2.18 -10.15
N LEU A 71 -1.18 -0.85 -10.15
CA LEU A 71 -0.65 -0.04 -11.25
C LEU A 71 0.88 -0.18 -11.34
N ALA A 72 1.59 -0.15 -10.21
CA ALA A 72 3.03 -0.40 -10.14
C ALA A 72 3.38 -1.77 -10.73
N PHE A 73 2.70 -2.84 -10.30
CA PHE A 73 2.88 -4.19 -10.85
C PHE A 73 2.68 -4.25 -12.38
N LYS A 74 1.58 -3.66 -12.87
CA LYS A 74 1.28 -3.65 -14.32
C LYS A 74 2.35 -2.87 -15.10
N PHE A 75 2.83 -1.76 -14.52
CA PHE A 75 3.81 -0.90 -15.16
C PHE A 75 5.21 -1.53 -15.13
N GLY A 76 5.62 -2.15 -14.01
CA GLY A 76 6.84 -2.95 -13.89
C GLY A 76 6.85 -4.12 -14.87
N GLY A 77 5.75 -4.88 -14.96
CA GLY A 77 5.61 -5.97 -15.91
C GLY A 77 5.75 -5.51 -17.37
N ARG A 78 5.21 -4.33 -17.69
CA ARG A 78 5.38 -3.70 -19.01
C ARG A 78 6.83 -3.33 -19.28
N ILE A 79 7.54 -2.74 -18.33
CA ILE A 79 8.97 -2.39 -18.46
C ILE A 79 9.80 -3.65 -18.71
N LEU A 80 9.54 -4.73 -17.95
CA LEU A 80 10.23 -6.01 -18.12
C LEU A 80 10.00 -6.59 -19.53
N LYS A 81 8.76 -6.54 -20.04
CA LYS A 81 8.44 -6.96 -21.41
C LYS A 81 9.21 -6.15 -22.46
N ILE A 82 9.23 -4.83 -22.33
CA ILE A 82 9.96 -3.94 -23.25
C ILE A 82 11.48 -4.21 -23.21
N LYS A 83 12.06 -4.42 -22.02
CA LYS A 83 13.48 -4.78 -21.89
C LYS A 83 13.78 -6.11 -22.58
N SER A 84 12.91 -7.11 -22.40
CA SER A 84 13.03 -8.42 -23.06
C SER A 84 12.98 -8.31 -24.59
N GLU A 85 12.01 -7.57 -25.13
CA GLU A 85 11.87 -7.35 -26.58
C GLU A 85 13.07 -6.60 -27.19
N ARG A 86 13.74 -5.76 -26.41
CA ARG A 86 14.93 -5.00 -26.84
C ARG A 86 16.25 -5.73 -26.56
N GLY A 87 16.23 -6.96 -26.05
CA GLY A 87 17.43 -7.70 -25.67
C GLY A 87 18.24 -7.07 -24.52
N ILE A 88 17.62 -6.19 -23.73
CA ILE A 88 18.26 -5.54 -22.57
C ILE A 88 18.27 -6.55 -21.42
N LYS A 89 19.42 -6.72 -20.78
CA LYS A 89 19.58 -7.62 -19.63
C LYS A 89 18.64 -7.18 -18.50
N ILE A 90 17.76 -8.08 -18.09
CA ILE A 90 16.86 -7.90 -16.94
C ILE A 90 17.55 -8.48 -15.71
N SER A 91 17.63 -7.71 -14.64
CA SER A 91 18.24 -8.22 -13.39
C SER A 91 17.26 -9.14 -12.64
N VAL A 92 17.80 -10.08 -11.86
CA VAL A 92 16.96 -10.92 -10.98
C VAL A 92 16.22 -10.05 -9.95
N ALA A 93 16.86 -8.98 -9.49
CA ALA A 93 16.28 -8.02 -8.55
C ALA A 93 15.06 -7.28 -9.14
N GLU A 94 15.07 -6.91 -10.43
CA GLU A 94 13.91 -6.29 -11.10
C GLU A 94 12.71 -7.24 -11.16
N ARG A 95 12.95 -8.51 -11.49
CA ARG A 95 11.88 -9.52 -11.51
C ARG A 95 11.34 -9.78 -10.10
N PHE A 96 12.22 -9.76 -9.11
CA PHE A 96 11.86 -9.94 -7.72
C PHE A 96 11.03 -8.75 -7.19
N ALA A 97 11.47 -7.52 -7.47
CA ALA A 97 10.74 -6.28 -7.17
C ALA A 97 9.30 -6.34 -7.73
N ASN A 98 9.15 -6.67 -9.02
CA ASN A 98 7.82 -6.78 -9.63
C ASN A 98 6.97 -7.92 -9.02
N ARG A 99 7.57 -8.98 -8.46
CA ARG A 99 6.80 -10.01 -7.73
C ARG A 99 6.37 -9.52 -6.34
N LEU A 100 7.25 -8.76 -5.67
CA LEU A 100 6.94 -8.13 -4.39
C LEU A 100 5.77 -7.13 -4.53
N ASP A 101 5.71 -6.35 -5.62
CA ASP A 101 4.54 -5.47 -5.89
C ASP A 101 3.22 -6.23 -5.88
N LEU A 102 3.21 -7.43 -6.47
CA LEU A 102 2.01 -8.27 -6.49
C LEU A 102 1.65 -8.78 -5.09
N TYR A 103 2.64 -9.15 -4.28
CA TYR A 103 2.39 -9.55 -2.89
C TYR A 103 1.89 -8.39 -2.04
N SER A 104 2.49 -7.20 -2.19
CA SER A 104 1.99 -5.99 -1.54
C SER A 104 0.53 -5.72 -1.93
N PHE A 105 0.18 -5.83 -3.21
CA PHE A 105 -1.19 -5.67 -3.65
C PHE A 105 -2.15 -6.64 -2.93
N PHE A 106 -1.80 -7.92 -2.81
CA PHE A 106 -2.66 -8.89 -2.11
C PHE A 106 -2.80 -8.57 -0.62
N PHE A 107 -1.72 -8.18 0.06
CA PHE A 107 -1.78 -7.76 1.45
C PHE A 107 -2.64 -6.51 1.64
N GLY A 108 -2.44 -5.48 0.80
CA GLY A 108 -3.27 -4.27 0.83
C GLY A 108 -4.74 -4.54 0.49
N LEU A 109 -5.03 -5.47 -0.42
CA LEU A 109 -6.40 -5.87 -0.73
C LEU A 109 -7.08 -6.57 0.45
N CYS A 110 -6.35 -7.46 1.16
CA CYS A 110 -6.84 -8.08 2.38
C CYS A 110 -7.11 -7.04 3.48
N GLY A 111 -6.19 -6.10 3.67
CA GLY A 111 -6.37 -4.97 4.59
C GLY A 111 -7.61 -4.15 4.24
N LEU A 112 -7.73 -3.71 2.98
CA LEU A 112 -8.88 -2.97 2.48
C LEU A 112 -10.22 -3.68 2.73
N ILE A 113 -10.31 -5.00 2.50
CA ILE A 113 -11.53 -5.75 2.75
C ILE A 113 -11.88 -5.70 4.25
N LEU A 114 -10.88 -5.79 5.12
CA LEU A 114 -11.06 -5.73 6.57
C LEU A 114 -11.38 -4.31 7.06
N SER A 115 -10.80 -3.26 6.48
CA SER A 115 -11.18 -1.88 6.82
C SER A 115 -12.61 -1.55 6.37
N ILE A 116 -13.03 -2.04 5.19
CA ILE A 116 -14.44 -1.96 4.77
C ILE A 116 -15.34 -2.73 5.75
N LEU A 117 -14.96 -3.94 6.15
CA LEU A 117 -15.72 -4.73 7.11
C LEU A 117 -15.81 -4.03 8.47
N SER A 118 -14.72 -3.40 8.93
CA SER A 118 -14.72 -2.57 10.14
C SER A 118 -15.73 -1.43 10.04
N LEU A 119 -15.76 -0.74 8.89
CA LEU A 119 -16.72 0.34 8.64
C LEU A 119 -18.16 -0.18 8.68
N LEU A 120 -18.42 -1.36 8.11
CA LEU A 120 -19.75 -1.99 8.15
C LEU A 120 -20.20 -2.29 9.59
N PHE A 121 -19.29 -2.71 10.46
CA PHE A 121 -19.60 -2.96 11.88
C PHE A 121 -19.96 -1.71 12.67
N LEU A 122 -19.52 -0.52 12.23
CA LEU A 122 -19.84 0.77 12.85
C LEU A 122 -21.18 1.35 12.40
N PHE A 123 -21.83 0.79 11.39
CA PHE A 123 -23.19 1.20 11.03
C PHE A 123 -24.23 0.60 11.98
N ASP A 124 -25.32 1.33 12.17
CA ASP A 124 -26.46 0.97 13.04
C ASP A 124 -27.05 -0.43 12.77
N PHE A 125 -26.89 -0.96 11.55
CA PHE A 125 -27.45 -2.26 11.19
C PHE A 125 -26.65 -3.47 11.71
N MET A 126 -25.34 -3.31 11.98
CA MET A 126 -24.52 -4.37 12.63
C MET A 126 -24.25 -4.03 14.09
N ASN A 127 -23.83 -2.79 14.36
CA ASN A 127 -23.56 -2.23 15.69
C ASN A 127 -22.77 -3.16 16.64
N THR A 128 -21.60 -3.63 16.20
CA THR A 128 -20.71 -4.45 17.03
C THR A 128 -19.32 -3.85 17.13
N ASN A 129 -19.11 -3.02 18.16
CA ASN A 129 -17.80 -2.42 18.46
C ASN A 129 -16.64 -3.44 18.54
N PRO A 130 -16.79 -4.62 19.19
CA PRO A 130 -15.74 -5.64 19.19
C PRO A 130 -15.41 -6.18 17.78
N GLY A 131 -16.40 -6.26 16.91
CA GLY A 131 -16.22 -6.68 15.51
C GLY A 131 -15.40 -5.66 14.72
N SER A 132 -15.71 -4.37 14.88
CA SER A 132 -14.94 -3.27 14.28
C SER A 132 -13.50 -3.24 14.79
N GLU A 133 -13.29 -3.40 16.10
CA GLU A 133 -11.95 -3.43 16.69
C GLU A 133 -11.10 -4.56 16.12
N ILE A 134 -11.63 -5.80 16.12
CA ILE A 134 -10.91 -6.97 15.59
C ILE A 134 -10.60 -6.78 14.10
N ALA A 135 -11.58 -6.36 13.30
CA ALA A 135 -11.39 -6.11 11.88
C ALA A 135 -10.31 -5.04 11.62
N THR A 136 -10.32 -3.96 12.41
CA THR A 136 -9.34 -2.86 12.30
C THR A 136 -7.93 -3.33 12.67
N ILE A 137 -7.76 -4.14 13.73
CA ILE A 137 -6.46 -4.70 14.11
C ILE A 137 -5.87 -5.54 12.97
N PHE A 138 -6.67 -6.44 12.39
CA PHE A 138 -6.19 -7.26 11.28
C PHE A 138 -5.91 -6.42 10.03
N SER A 139 -6.73 -5.42 9.73
CA SER A 139 -6.47 -4.47 8.64
C SER A 139 -5.09 -3.83 8.80
N ILE A 140 -4.84 -3.21 9.95
CA ILE A 140 -3.56 -2.54 10.25
C ILE A 140 -2.37 -3.47 10.04
N ILE A 141 -2.47 -4.74 10.47
CA ILE A 141 -1.39 -5.72 10.30
C ILE A 141 -1.12 -5.94 8.80
N PHE A 142 -2.16 -6.19 8.01
CA PHE A 142 -2.01 -6.44 6.57
C PHE A 142 -1.54 -5.20 5.81
N ASP A 143 -2.08 -4.02 6.13
CA ASP A 143 -1.69 -2.75 5.51
C ASP A 143 -0.24 -2.40 5.86
N SER A 144 0.20 -2.67 7.09
CA SER A 144 1.60 -2.51 7.52
C SER A 144 2.55 -3.45 6.76
N MET A 145 2.16 -4.72 6.60
CA MET A 145 2.94 -5.68 5.80
C MET A 145 3.03 -5.23 4.33
N SER A 146 1.93 -4.78 3.75
CA SER A 146 1.90 -4.22 2.39
C SER A 146 2.86 -3.04 2.26
N ALA A 147 2.73 -2.03 3.13
CA ALA A 147 3.58 -0.84 3.10
C ALA A 147 5.08 -1.17 3.25
N MET A 148 5.41 -2.12 4.13
CA MET A 148 6.79 -2.58 4.32
C MET A 148 7.35 -3.22 3.05
N ILE A 149 6.55 -4.02 2.35
CA ILE A 149 6.94 -4.61 1.06
C ILE A 149 7.19 -3.50 0.04
N VAL A 150 6.29 -2.52 -0.12
CA VAL A 150 6.49 -1.42 -1.08
C VAL A 150 7.76 -0.63 -0.78
N VAL A 151 8.03 -0.30 0.49
CA VAL A 151 9.28 0.38 0.88
C VAL A 151 10.51 -0.44 0.47
N TRP A 152 10.42 -1.77 0.56
CA TRP A 152 11.49 -2.65 0.10
C TRP A 152 11.63 -2.64 -1.42
N VAL A 153 10.53 -2.67 -2.17
CA VAL A 153 10.56 -2.54 -3.64
C VAL A 153 11.23 -1.23 -4.06
N VAL A 154 10.83 -0.10 -3.46
CA VAL A 154 11.42 1.22 -3.74
C VAL A 154 12.93 1.19 -3.53
N LYS A 155 13.40 0.58 -2.43
CA LYS A 155 14.83 0.46 -2.13
C LYS A 155 15.57 -0.37 -3.19
N ILE A 156 14.97 -1.47 -3.65
CA ILE A 156 15.53 -2.31 -4.72
C ILE A 156 15.61 -1.51 -6.02
N MET A 157 14.53 -0.84 -6.41
CA MET A 157 14.42 -0.09 -7.67
C MET A 157 15.35 1.12 -7.71
N LEU A 158 15.51 1.85 -6.60
CA LEU A 158 16.49 2.92 -6.47
C LEU A 158 17.92 2.41 -6.64
N LYS A 159 18.27 1.28 -6.02
CA LYS A 159 19.60 0.69 -6.13
C LYS A 159 19.91 0.32 -7.59
N ILE A 160 18.98 -0.34 -8.27
CA ILE A 160 19.12 -0.72 -9.69
C ILE A 160 19.31 0.52 -10.56
N ASN A 161 18.49 1.56 -10.36
CA ASN A 161 18.58 2.79 -11.14
C ASN A 161 19.93 3.50 -10.97
N VAL A 162 20.52 3.48 -9.76
CA VAL A 162 21.86 4.04 -9.51
C VAL A 162 22.96 3.22 -10.21
N GLU A 163 22.88 1.89 -10.15
CA GLU A 163 23.83 0.99 -10.81
C GLU A 163 23.78 1.14 -12.35
N GLU A 164 22.58 1.23 -12.94
CA GLU A 164 22.41 1.50 -14.37
C GLU A 164 22.98 2.86 -14.79
N HIS A 165 22.90 3.88 -13.92
CA HIS A 165 23.47 5.19 -14.19
C HIS A 165 25.00 5.21 -14.09
N LYS A 166 25.60 4.45 -13.17
CA LYS A 166 27.06 4.33 -13.04
C LYS A 166 27.70 3.62 -14.24
N ASN A 167 27.06 2.55 -14.74
CA ASN A 167 27.59 1.76 -15.86
C ASN A 167 27.46 2.45 -17.23
N LYS A 168 26.79 3.61 -17.31
CA LYS A 168 26.66 4.43 -18.53
C LYS A 168 27.65 5.60 -18.60
N LYS A 169 28.42 5.85 -17.54
CA LYS A 169 29.53 6.81 -17.51
C LYS A 169 30.84 6.06 -17.76
#